data_AF-A0A9P0Q2S0-F1
#
_entry.id   AF-A0A9P0Q2S0-F1
#
_cell.length_a   1.000
_cell.length_b   1.000
_cell.length_c   1.000
_cell.angle_alpha   90.00
_cell.angle_beta   90.00
_cell.angle_gamma   90.00
#
_symmetry.space_group_name_H-M   'P 1'
#
loop_
_entity.id
_entity.type
_entity.pdbx_description
1 polymer ?
#
loop_
_entity_poly.entity_id
_entity_poly.type
_entity_poly.pdbx_seq_one_letter_code
_entity_poly.pdbx_strand_id
1 'polypeptide(L)'
;MLPSYVDLQLYIHTGATDSRNLADKLKSIVKEELDVTIFPDDQQTIIKAALEDPNQLPTRTLMDLVKTIMEKAVEGIKYSEPIAKLCISIIENEKKQTFLETLLNTCQQWYQERDKILRGIKAGDGTRFTAFMWFLTEMCGHLKRHQLKENFKSLQPELTLLSILAKCCQACVSLPIKCLSETECLFFVLTSIGRDLESELPQQLEQLLASVRDGFLTGSSASVRRTLLQLIELHASNWQLPGSSVLYYYPRIK
;
A
#
# COMPACT_ATOMS: atom_id res chain seq x y z
N MET A 1 4.29 18.18 -0.53
CA MET A 1 3.61 18.61 0.71
C MET A 1 2.64 17.48 1.03
N LEU A 2 2.98 16.62 1.99
CA LEU A 2 2.11 15.50 2.39
C LEU A 2 0.79 16.09 2.91
N PRO A 3 -0.38 15.49 2.63
CA PRO A 3 -1.61 15.87 3.31
C PRO A 3 -1.35 15.81 4.81
N SER A 4 -1.79 16.81 5.56
CA SER A 4 -1.58 16.80 6.99
C SER A 4 -2.38 15.62 7.56
N TYR A 5 -1.79 14.86 8.49
CA TYR A 5 -2.42 13.73 9.19
C TYR A 5 -3.81 14.08 9.78
N VAL A 6 -4.08 15.37 9.97
CA VAL A 6 -5.34 15.96 10.44
C VAL A 6 -6.45 15.92 9.37
N ASP A 7 -6.11 16.06 8.09
CA ASP A 7 -7.08 16.10 6.98
C ASP A 7 -7.75 14.74 6.75
N LEU A 8 -7.03 13.64 6.98
CA LEU A 8 -7.56 12.27 6.88
C LEU A 8 -8.50 11.90 8.04
N GLN A 9 -8.29 12.44 9.24
CA GLN A 9 -9.17 12.16 10.39
C GLN A 9 -10.47 12.97 10.37
N LEU A 10 -10.45 14.18 9.80
CA LEU A 10 -11.64 15.02 9.64
C LEU A 10 -12.63 14.45 8.62
N TYR A 11 -12.15 13.79 7.57
CA TYR A 11 -13.02 13.18 6.55
C TYR A 11 -13.83 11.98 7.08
N ILE A 12 -13.33 11.30 8.12
CA ILE A 12 -13.96 10.10 8.71
C ILE A 12 -15.04 10.48 9.74
N HIS A 13 -15.00 11.69 10.30
CA HIS A 13 -15.88 12.12 11.40
C HIS A 13 -17.21 12.75 10.98
N THR A 14 -17.43 13.05 9.70
CA THR A 14 -18.66 13.73 9.23
C THR A 14 -19.31 12.98 8.08
N GLY A 15 -20.27 12.10 8.36
CA GLY A 15 -21.27 11.71 7.35
C GLY A 15 -21.79 10.28 7.39
N ALA A 16 -22.52 9.91 8.45
CA ALA A 16 -23.34 8.70 8.45
C ALA A 16 -24.81 9.08 8.66
N THR A 17 -25.52 9.39 7.57
CA THR A 17 -26.97 9.16 7.33
C THR A 17 -27.47 10.02 6.15
N ASP A 18 -27.03 9.73 4.93
CA ASP A 18 -27.82 9.83 3.67
C ASP A 18 -27.02 9.35 2.44
N SER A 19 -26.17 8.36 2.67
CA SER A 19 -24.93 8.16 1.89
C SER A 19 -25.12 7.39 0.58
N ARG A 20 -26.24 6.67 0.38
CA ARG A 20 -26.41 5.79 -0.80
C ARG A 20 -26.78 6.56 -2.07
N ASN A 21 -27.74 7.49 -2.00
CA ASN A 21 -28.13 8.31 -3.15
C ASN A 21 -27.11 9.41 -3.49
N LEU A 22 -26.34 9.87 -2.49
CA LEU A 22 -25.23 10.79 -2.69
C LEU A 22 -23.99 10.06 -3.23
N ALA A 23 -23.71 8.83 -2.80
CA ALA A 23 -22.61 8.02 -3.33
C ALA A 23 -22.78 7.67 -4.80
N ASP A 24 -24.00 7.37 -5.26
CA ASP A 24 -24.23 7.06 -6.69
C ASP A 24 -24.17 8.32 -7.57
N LYS A 25 -24.58 9.49 -7.06
CA LYS A 25 -24.36 10.79 -7.74
C LYS A 25 -22.89 11.23 -7.71
N LEU A 26 -22.16 11.01 -6.61
CA LEU A 26 -20.73 11.29 -6.49
C LEU A 26 -19.88 10.34 -7.36
N LYS A 27 -20.26 9.06 -7.48
CA LYS A 27 -19.64 8.11 -8.43
C LYS A 27 -19.79 8.55 -9.88
N SER A 28 -20.88 9.25 -10.24
CA SER A 28 -21.02 9.83 -11.58
C SER A 28 -20.29 11.17 -11.77
N ILE A 29 -19.99 11.89 -10.69
CA ILE A 29 -19.35 13.22 -10.72
C ILE A 29 -17.82 13.11 -10.59
N VAL A 30 -17.30 12.03 -9.99
CA VAL A 30 -15.87 11.74 -9.88
C VAL A 30 -15.55 10.52 -10.75
N LYS A 31 -15.72 10.66 -12.07
CA LYS A 31 -14.89 9.87 -12.97
C LYS A 31 -13.51 10.54 -12.92
N GLU A 32 -12.78 10.28 -11.83
CA GLU A 32 -11.42 10.78 -11.62
C GLU A 32 -10.63 10.42 -12.89
N GLU A 33 -10.23 11.44 -13.66
CA GLU A 33 -9.38 11.20 -14.82
C GLU A 33 -8.06 10.62 -14.29
N LEU A 34 -7.76 9.40 -14.73
CA LEU A 34 -6.49 8.76 -14.42
C LEU A 34 -5.38 9.59 -15.04
N ASP A 35 -4.54 10.20 -14.19
CA ASP A 35 -3.42 11.02 -14.65
C ASP A 35 -2.32 10.13 -15.24
N VAL A 36 -2.41 9.90 -16.54
CA VAL A 36 -1.39 9.18 -17.32
C VAL A 36 -0.16 10.05 -17.63
N THR A 37 -0.22 11.37 -17.40
CA THR A 37 0.88 12.30 -17.73
C THR A 37 2.10 12.10 -16.81
N ILE A 38 1.95 11.34 -15.72
CA ILE A 38 3.06 10.90 -14.88
C ILE A 38 4.04 9.96 -15.62
N PHE A 39 3.64 9.41 -16.77
CA PHE A 39 4.46 8.56 -17.63
C PHE A 39 4.96 9.31 -18.89
N PRO A 40 6.13 8.92 -19.44
CA PRO A 40 6.60 9.36 -20.75
C PRO A 40 5.61 9.08 -21.90
N ASP A 41 5.64 9.89 -22.97
CA ASP A 41 4.66 9.85 -24.07
C ASP A 41 4.59 8.48 -24.79
N ASP A 42 5.72 7.79 -24.94
CA ASP A 42 5.80 6.46 -25.54
C ASP A 42 5.07 5.40 -24.68
N GLN A 43 5.10 5.55 -23.36
CA GLN A 43 4.42 4.68 -22.41
C GLN A 43 2.93 5.03 -22.26
N GLN A 44 2.58 6.32 -22.34
CA GLN A 44 1.19 6.79 -22.26
C GLN A 44 0.29 6.15 -23.32
N THR A 45 0.81 5.95 -24.54
CA THR A 45 0.04 5.32 -25.63
C THR A 45 -0.38 3.90 -25.26
N ILE A 46 0.55 3.11 -24.71
CA ILE A 46 0.28 1.72 -24.28
C ILE A 46 -0.67 1.70 -23.08
N ILE A 47 -0.48 2.61 -22.12
CA ILE A 47 -1.36 2.73 -20.95
C ILE A 47 -2.79 3.06 -21.37
N LYS A 48 -2.99 4.04 -22.26
CA LYS A 48 -4.32 4.41 -22.77
C LYS A 48 -4.99 3.22 -23.47
N ALA A 49 -4.26 2.51 -24.33
CA ALA A 49 -4.77 1.32 -24.98
C ALA A 49 -5.16 0.21 -23.98
N ALA A 50 -4.38 0.03 -22.90
CA ALA A 50 -4.68 -0.93 -21.84
C ALA A 50 -5.89 -0.54 -20.99
N LEU A 51 -6.12 0.76 -20.80
CA LEU A 51 -7.30 1.29 -20.11
C LEU A 51 -8.58 1.14 -20.96
N GLU A 52 -8.46 1.30 -22.28
CA GLU A 52 -9.57 1.15 -23.23
C GLU A 52 -10.00 -0.31 -23.39
N ASP A 53 -9.09 -1.20 -23.80
CA ASP A 53 -9.36 -2.64 -23.86
C ASP A 53 -8.05 -3.44 -23.72
N PRO A 54 -7.71 -3.92 -22.51
CA PRO A 54 -6.49 -4.70 -22.30
C PRO A 54 -6.52 -6.03 -23.05
N ASN A 55 -7.70 -6.51 -23.49
CA ASN A 55 -7.83 -7.79 -24.17
C ASN A 55 -7.39 -7.74 -25.65
N GLN A 56 -7.23 -6.55 -26.24
CA GLN A 56 -6.67 -6.38 -27.58
C GLN A 56 -5.14 -6.29 -27.58
N LEU A 57 -4.53 -6.05 -26.43
CA LEU A 57 -3.08 -5.95 -26.33
C LEU A 57 -2.43 -7.34 -26.34
N PRO A 58 -1.25 -7.48 -26.99
CA PRO A 58 -0.47 -8.71 -26.87
C PRO A 58 -0.14 -9.00 -25.40
N THR A 59 -0.22 -10.26 -24.99
CA THR A 59 0.12 -10.71 -23.63
C THR A 59 1.46 -10.14 -23.17
N ARG A 60 2.47 -10.16 -24.04
CA ARG A 60 3.80 -9.63 -23.73
C ARG A 60 3.78 -8.13 -23.41
N THR A 61 2.99 -7.36 -24.14
CA THR A 61 2.83 -5.92 -23.91
C THR A 61 2.19 -5.64 -22.56
N LEU A 62 1.17 -6.40 -22.16
CA LEU A 62 0.58 -6.28 -20.81
C LEU A 62 1.60 -6.62 -19.71
N MET A 63 2.39 -7.68 -19.91
CA MET A 63 3.40 -8.08 -18.93
C MET A 63 4.52 -7.04 -18.77
N ASP A 64 4.99 -6.45 -19.87
CA ASP A 64 6.01 -5.41 -19.82
C ASP A 64 5.43 -4.08 -19.28
N LEU A 65 4.15 -3.80 -19.54
CA LEU A 65 3.43 -2.67 -18.95
C LEU A 65 3.39 -2.74 -17.42
N VAL A 66 3.14 -3.92 -16.84
CA VAL A 66 3.19 -4.10 -15.38
C VAL A 66 4.53 -3.66 -14.82
N LYS A 67 5.65 -4.02 -15.46
CA LYS A 67 6.99 -3.61 -14.99
C LYS A 67 7.17 -2.10 -15.04
N THR A 68 6.74 -1.47 -16.13
CA THR A 68 6.76 0.00 -16.28
C THR A 68 5.97 0.70 -15.18
N ILE A 69 4.77 0.22 -14.90
CA ILE A 69 3.90 0.74 -13.83
C ILE A 69 4.57 0.56 -12.46
N MET A 70 5.13 -0.62 -12.20
CA MET A 70 5.79 -0.93 -10.93
C MET A 70 7.02 -0.06 -10.69
N GLU A 71 7.85 0.18 -11.71
CA GLU A 71 9.00 1.10 -11.60
C GLU A 71 8.55 2.52 -11.25
N LYS A 72 7.47 2.99 -11.89
CA LYS A 72 6.90 4.30 -11.57
C LYS A 72 6.36 4.36 -10.14
N ALA A 73 5.72 3.29 -9.66
CA ALA A 73 5.15 3.23 -8.31
C ALA A 73 6.20 3.39 -7.21
N VAL A 74 7.40 2.89 -7.44
CA VAL A 74 8.49 2.95 -6.45
C VAL A 74 9.39 4.18 -6.60
N GLU A 75 9.16 5.05 -7.58
CA GLU A 75 9.84 6.35 -7.65
C GLU A 75 9.46 7.29 -6.49
N GLY A 76 8.31 7.06 -5.84
CA GLY A 76 7.92 7.79 -4.64
C GLY A 76 6.47 7.58 -4.23
N ILE A 77 6.21 7.76 -2.93
CA ILE A 77 4.89 7.52 -2.29
C ILE A 77 3.75 8.28 -2.97
N LYS A 78 4.01 9.47 -3.52
CA LYS A 78 3.01 10.28 -4.23
C LYS A 78 2.37 9.57 -5.44
N TYR A 79 3.02 8.54 -5.99
CA TYR A 79 2.51 7.78 -7.12
C TYR A 79 1.67 6.56 -6.70
N SER A 80 1.68 6.16 -5.43
CA SER A 80 1.05 4.93 -4.95
C SER A 80 -0.44 4.87 -5.26
N GLU A 81 -1.22 5.88 -4.87
CA GLU A 81 -2.67 5.92 -5.11
C GLU A 81 -3.03 6.06 -6.61
N PRO A 82 -2.46 7.02 -7.38
CA PRO A 82 -2.76 7.13 -8.81
C PRO A 82 -2.48 5.84 -9.59
N ILE A 83 -1.37 5.17 -9.28
CA ILE A 83 -1.00 3.92 -9.95
C ILE A 83 -1.90 2.77 -9.51
N ALA A 84 -2.29 2.69 -8.23
CA ALA A 84 -3.24 1.69 -7.80
C ALA A 84 -4.59 1.83 -8.53
N LYS A 85 -5.12 3.05 -8.66
CA LYS A 85 -6.33 3.33 -9.45
C LYS A 85 -6.20 2.89 -10.90
N LEU A 86 -5.05 3.19 -11.53
CA LEU A 86 -4.74 2.77 -12.90
C LEU A 86 -4.74 1.24 -13.03
N CYS A 87 -4.05 0.53 -12.13
CA CYS A 87 -4.02 -0.94 -12.12
C CYS A 87 -5.44 -1.52 -12.03
N ILE A 88 -6.27 -0.99 -11.14
CA ILE A 88 -7.64 -1.46 -10.92
C ILE A 88 -8.49 -1.25 -12.17
N SER A 89 -8.40 -0.08 -12.81
CA SER A 89 -9.12 0.19 -14.05
C SER A 89 -8.74 -0.79 -15.18
N ILE A 90 -7.47 -1.19 -15.28
CA ILE A 90 -7.04 -2.22 -16.24
C ILE A 90 -7.61 -3.59 -15.86
N ILE A 91 -7.51 -3.98 -14.59
CA ILE A 91 -8.01 -5.27 -14.07
C ILE A 91 -9.51 -5.44 -14.32
N GLU A 92 -10.30 -4.39 -14.12
CA GLU A 92 -11.75 -4.42 -14.32
C GLU A 92 -12.14 -4.70 -15.79
N ASN A 93 -11.35 -4.20 -16.74
CA ASN A 93 -11.58 -4.40 -18.17
C ASN A 93 -10.97 -5.71 -18.69
N GLU A 94 -10.13 -6.38 -17.91
CA GLU A 94 -9.49 -7.63 -18.30
C GLU A 94 -10.43 -8.86 -18.23
N LYS A 95 -10.22 -9.83 -19.13
CA LYS A 95 -10.88 -11.15 -19.13
C LYS A 95 -9.94 -12.30 -18.75
N LYS A 96 -8.68 -12.25 -19.21
CA LYS A 96 -7.70 -13.36 -19.11
C LYS A 96 -6.79 -13.34 -17.88
N GLN A 97 -6.93 -12.37 -17.00
CA GLN A 97 -6.14 -12.22 -15.75
C GLN A 97 -4.63 -12.07 -15.94
N THR A 98 -4.14 -11.88 -17.17
CA THR A 98 -2.73 -11.72 -17.50
C THR A 98 -2.11 -10.55 -16.76
N PHE A 99 -2.77 -9.38 -16.75
CA PHE A 99 -2.28 -8.20 -16.07
C PHE A 99 -2.27 -8.42 -14.55
N LEU A 100 -3.39 -8.87 -13.97
CA LEU A 100 -3.46 -9.11 -12.52
C LEU A 100 -2.43 -10.15 -12.06
N GLU A 101 -2.36 -11.31 -12.72
CA GLU A 101 -1.43 -12.38 -12.37
C GLU A 101 0.02 -11.90 -12.49
N THR A 102 0.36 -11.17 -13.55
CA THR A 102 1.70 -10.60 -13.71
C THR A 102 2.01 -9.56 -12.65
N LEU A 103 1.04 -8.74 -12.25
CA LEU A 103 1.19 -7.76 -11.17
C LEU A 103 1.49 -8.44 -9.82
N LEU A 104 0.72 -9.46 -9.46
CA LEU A 104 0.93 -10.23 -8.23
C LEU A 104 2.31 -10.90 -8.22
N ASN A 105 2.67 -11.57 -9.33
CA ASN A 105 3.96 -12.23 -9.48
C ASN A 105 5.13 -11.24 -9.41
N THR A 106 4.98 -10.06 -10.01
CA THR A 106 5.99 -8.99 -9.95
C THR A 106 6.16 -8.47 -8.53
N CYS A 107 5.05 -8.24 -7.80
CA CYS A 107 5.11 -7.82 -6.39
C CYS A 107 5.82 -8.87 -5.51
N GLN A 108 5.54 -10.16 -5.72
CA GLN A 108 6.21 -11.23 -5.00
C GLN A 108 7.71 -11.26 -5.31
N GLN A 109 8.08 -11.21 -6.59
CA GLN A 109 9.47 -11.21 -7.02
C GLN A 109 10.23 -9.99 -6.45
N TRP A 110 9.65 -8.80 -6.51
CA TRP A 110 10.27 -7.58 -6.01
C TRP A 110 10.48 -7.61 -4.50
N TYR A 111 9.58 -8.23 -3.74
CA TYR A 111 9.81 -8.48 -2.32
C TYR A 111 10.96 -9.48 -2.08
N GLN A 112 11.03 -10.57 -2.86
CA GLN A 112 12.12 -11.55 -2.75
C GLN A 112 13.48 -10.91 -3.03
N GLU A 113 13.55 -10.07 -4.07
CA GLU A 113 14.75 -9.33 -4.48
C GLU A 113 14.86 -7.94 -3.82
N ARG A 114 14.09 -7.65 -2.76
CA ARG A 114 13.94 -6.30 -2.19
C ARG A 114 15.28 -5.65 -1.83
N ASP A 115 16.23 -6.42 -1.30
CA ASP A 115 17.51 -5.87 -0.88
C ASP A 115 18.32 -5.34 -2.09
N LYS A 116 18.12 -5.91 -3.28
CA LYS A 116 18.74 -5.49 -4.54
C LYS A 116 17.93 -4.42 -5.28
N ILE A 117 16.61 -4.58 -5.38
CA ILE A 117 15.74 -3.75 -6.23
C ILE A 117 15.19 -2.52 -5.48
N LEU A 118 14.78 -2.72 -4.23
CA LEU A 118 14.06 -1.72 -3.43
C LEU A 118 14.95 -1.04 -2.40
N ARG A 119 16.05 -1.69 -2.00
CA ARG A 119 17.05 -1.12 -1.09
C ARG A 119 18.34 -0.74 -1.82
N GLY A 120 18.84 -1.52 -2.78
CA GLY A 120 19.88 -1.10 -3.73
C GLY A 120 21.25 -0.74 -3.10
N ILE A 121 22.20 -0.21 -3.90
CA ILE A 121 23.57 0.15 -3.43
C ILE A 121 23.65 1.61 -2.97
N LYS A 122 22.85 2.52 -3.55
CA LYS A 122 22.49 3.82 -2.93
C LYS A 122 21.41 3.64 -1.85
N ALA A 123 21.42 2.47 -1.20
CA ALA A 123 20.63 2.14 -0.02
C ALA A 123 20.95 3.11 1.10
N GLY A 124 19.92 3.72 1.68
CA GLY A 124 20.10 4.40 2.95
C GLY A 124 18.86 5.07 3.50
N ASP A 125 18.00 5.61 2.64
CA ASP A 125 16.83 6.36 3.09
C ASP A 125 15.53 5.55 3.14
N GLY A 126 15.52 4.31 2.63
CA GLY A 126 14.33 3.44 2.61
C GLY A 126 13.21 3.91 1.67
N THR A 127 13.43 4.92 0.81
CA THR A 127 12.35 5.58 0.05
C THR A 127 11.67 4.68 -0.98
N ARG A 128 12.42 3.88 -1.76
CA ARG A 128 11.83 2.93 -2.73
C ARG A 128 11.07 1.80 -2.04
N PHE A 129 11.63 1.24 -0.97
CA PHE A 129 10.96 0.18 -0.21
C PHE A 129 9.68 0.67 0.49
N THR A 130 9.72 1.88 1.06
CA THR A 130 8.52 2.51 1.61
C THR A 130 7.49 2.82 0.52
N ALA A 131 7.88 3.41 -0.62
CA ALA A 131 6.97 3.64 -1.74
C ALA A 131 6.31 2.33 -2.25
N PHE A 132 7.05 1.23 -2.29
CA PHE A 132 6.49 -0.09 -2.59
C PHE A 132 5.44 -0.54 -1.56
N MET A 133 5.71 -0.39 -0.26
CA MET A 133 4.74 -0.72 0.79
C MET A 133 3.47 0.15 0.71
N TRP A 134 3.62 1.44 0.41
CA TRP A 134 2.49 2.34 0.19
C TRP A 134 1.66 1.91 -1.02
N PHE A 135 2.30 1.58 -2.15
CA PHE A 135 1.61 1.05 -3.32
C PHE A 135 0.83 -0.23 -3.01
N LEU A 136 1.45 -1.19 -2.30
CA LEU A 136 0.76 -2.42 -1.88
C LEU A 136 -0.44 -2.14 -0.97
N THR A 137 -0.32 -1.16 -0.08
CA THR A 137 -1.41 -0.74 0.83
C THR A 137 -2.58 -0.17 0.04
N GLU A 138 -2.31 0.73 -0.92
CA GLU A 138 -3.33 1.29 -1.81
C GLU A 138 -4.00 0.19 -2.65
N MET A 139 -3.22 -0.72 -3.24
CA MET A 139 -3.76 -1.85 -3.99
C MET A 139 -4.67 -2.74 -3.13
N CYS A 140 -4.29 -3.06 -1.88
CA CYS A 140 -5.13 -3.81 -0.96
C CYS A 140 -6.46 -3.08 -0.69
N GLY A 141 -6.39 -1.77 -0.42
CA GLY A 141 -7.57 -0.95 -0.16
C GLY A 141 -8.50 -0.83 -1.37
N HIS A 142 -7.95 -0.76 -2.59
CA HIS A 142 -8.75 -0.78 -3.81
C HIS A 142 -9.36 -2.15 -4.09
N LEU A 143 -8.60 -3.24 -4.04
CA LEU A 143 -9.13 -4.58 -4.31
C LEU A 143 -10.29 -4.93 -3.37
N LYS A 144 -10.23 -4.52 -2.09
CA LYS A 144 -11.33 -4.73 -1.13
C LYS A 144 -12.60 -3.97 -1.46
N ARG A 145 -12.46 -2.75 -1.99
CA ARG A 145 -13.59 -1.90 -2.37
C ARG A 145 -14.24 -2.33 -3.67
N HIS A 146 -13.48 -2.98 -4.55
CA HIS A 146 -13.91 -3.40 -5.88
C HIS A 146 -14.23 -4.89 -5.90
N GLN A 147 -15.48 -5.25 -6.22
CA GLN A 147 -15.85 -6.66 -6.38
C GLN A 147 -15.28 -7.20 -7.69
N LEU A 148 -14.13 -7.86 -7.62
CA LEU A 148 -13.54 -8.52 -8.78
C LEU A 148 -14.48 -9.62 -9.31
N LYS A 149 -14.39 -9.86 -10.62
CA LYS A 149 -15.12 -10.94 -11.31
C LYS A 149 -14.78 -12.29 -10.66
N GLU A 150 -15.77 -13.18 -10.54
CA GLU A 150 -15.61 -14.48 -9.86
C GLU A 150 -14.42 -15.29 -10.38
N ASN A 151 -14.15 -15.24 -11.69
CA ASN A 151 -13.03 -15.97 -12.27
C ASN A 151 -11.67 -15.51 -11.73
N PHE A 152 -11.53 -14.28 -11.23
CA PHE A 152 -10.28 -13.72 -10.70
C PHE A 152 -10.03 -14.14 -9.24
N LYS A 153 -11.05 -14.70 -8.55
CA LYS A 153 -10.94 -15.08 -7.13
C LYS A 153 -9.98 -16.23 -6.87
N SER A 154 -9.72 -17.08 -7.86
CA SER A 154 -8.74 -18.17 -7.75
C SER A 154 -7.32 -17.66 -7.49
N LEU A 155 -7.01 -16.43 -7.89
CA LEU A 155 -5.72 -15.80 -7.61
C LEU A 155 -5.60 -15.25 -6.19
N GLN A 156 -6.71 -15.15 -5.46
CA GLN A 156 -6.80 -14.55 -4.12
C GLN A 156 -5.94 -13.27 -4.00
N PRO A 157 -6.17 -12.25 -4.85
CA PRO A 157 -5.25 -11.11 -4.97
C PRO A 157 -5.12 -10.32 -3.67
N GLU A 158 -6.21 -10.15 -2.93
CA GLU A 158 -6.22 -9.46 -1.63
C GLU A 158 -5.32 -10.17 -0.61
N LEU A 159 -5.50 -11.48 -0.41
CA LEU A 159 -4.69 -12.27 0.51
C LEU A 159 -3.22 -12.33 0.06
N THR A 160 -2.98 -12.44 -1.24
CA THR A 160 -1.62 -12.45 -1.81
C THR A 160 -0.88 -11.15 -1.51
N LEU A 161 -1.50 -10.00 -1.80
CA LEU A 161 -0.88 -8.71 -1.52
C LEU A 161 -0.73 -8.45 -0.02
N LEU A 162 -1.73 -8.83 0.78
CA LEU A 162 -1.67 -8.74 2.24
C LEU A 162 -0.53 -9.58 2.82
N SER A 163 -0.30 -10.78 2.29
CA SER A 163 0.83 -11.64 2.68
C SER A 163 2.18 -11.02 2.33
N ILE A 164 2.31 -10.40 1.15
CA ILE A 164 3.53 -9.68 0.78
C ILE A 164 3.74 -8.50 1.72
N LEU A 165 2.69 -7.73 2.02
CA LEU A 165 2.76 -6.56 2.88
C LEU A 165 3.11 -6.92 4.33
N ALA A 166 2.59 -8.04 4.85
CA ALA A 166 2.98 -8.59 6.16
C ALA A 166 4.49 -8.92 6.20
N LYS A 167 5.01 -9.53 5.14
CA LYS A 167 6.44 -9.84 5.02
C LYS A 167 7.29 -8.56 4.88
N CYS A 168 6.81 -7.55 4.16
CA CYS A 168 7.44 -6.23 4.14
C CYS A 168 7.50 -5.63 5.54
N CYS A 169 6.40 -5.69 6.31
CA CYS A 169 6.36 -5.20 7.67
C CYS A 169 7.38 -5.90 8.58
N GLN A 170 7.46 -7.23 8.48
CA GLN A 170 8.44 -8.02 9.22
C GLN A 170 9.88 -7.61 8.86
N ALA A 171 10.16 -7.31 7.60
CA ALA A 171 11.49 -6.89 7.15
C ALA A 171 11.94 -5.55 7.75
N CYS A 172 11.01 -4.62 8.03
CA CYS A 172 11.33 -3.33 8.65
C CYS A 172 11.79 -3.44 10.11
N VAL A 173 11.38 -4.50 10.82
CA VAL A 173 11.72 -4.73 12.25
C VAL A 173 12.74 -5.84 12.46
N SER A 174 13.31 -6.39 11.38
CA SER A 174 14.40 -7.35 11.47
C SER A 174 15.62 -6.73 12.16
N LEU A 175 16.08 -7.37 13.23
CA LEU A 175 17.21 -6.88 14.01
C LEU A 175 18.55 -7.02 13.25
N PRO A 176 19.48 -6.07 13.40
CA PRO A 176 19.27 -4.74 14.00
C PRO A 176 18.39 -3.86 13.08
N ILE A 177 17.47 -3.08 13.65
CA ILE A 177 16.62 -2.16 12.88
C ILE A 177 17.50 -1.05 12.27
N LYS A 178 17.53 -1.00 10.94
CA LYS A 178 18.51 -0.18 10.20
C LYS A 178 17.95 1.16 9.73
N CYS A 179 16.64 1.28 9.56
CA CYS A 179 16.04 2.38 8.82
C CYS A 179 14.80 2.95 9.54
N LEU A 180 14.90 4.23 9.94
CA LEU A 180 13.81 4.92 10.63
C LEU A 180 12.59 5.10 9.71
N SER A 181 12.80 5.51 8.45
CA SER A 181 11.69 5.73 7.50
C SER A 181 10.89 4.46 7.22
N GLU A 182 11.56 3.30 7.12
CA GLU A 182 10.89 2.00 7.01
C GLU A 182 10.07 1.69 8.25
N THR A 183 10.58 2.03 9.44
CA THR A 183 9.86 1.86 10.72
C THR A 183 8.66 2.80 10.83
N GLU A 184 8.80 4.06 10.42
CA GLU A 184 7.70 5.05 10.39
C GLU A 184 6.62 4.67 9.39
N CYS A 185 7.02 4.11 8.24
CA CYS A 185 6.10 3.57 7.25
C CYS A 185 5.22 2.45 7.82
N LEU A 186 5.75 1.60 8.72
CA LEU A 186 4.94 0.56 9.38
C LEU A 186 3.72 1.11 10.07
N PHE A 187 3.85 2.26 10.74
CA PHE A 187 2.73 2.85 11.48
C PHE A 187 1.57 3.20 10.54
N PHE A 188 1.88 3.80 9.39
CA PHE A 188 0.87 4.07 8.36
C PHE A 188 0.24 2.78 7.84
N VAL A 189 1.07 1.82 7.40
CA VAL A 189 0.61 0.56 6.82
C VAL A 189 -0.28 -0.21 7.80
N LEU A 190 0.15 -0.39 9.05
CA LEU A 190 -0.58 -1.14 10.06
C LEU A 190 -1.85 -0.42 10.53
N THR A 191 -1.92 0.90 10.45
CA THR A 191 -3.18 1.63 10.66
C THR A 191 -4.20 1.29 9.57
N SER A 192 -3.75 1.08 8.33
CA SER A 192 -4.63 0.74 7.21
C SER A 192 -5.04 -0.72 7.18
N ILE A 193 -4.11 -1.66 7.44
CA ILE A 193 -4.33 -3.10 7.21
C ILE A 193 -4.26 -3.96 8.48
N GLY A 194 -4.07 -3.37 9.66
CA GLY A 194 -3.84 -4.13 10.90
C GLY A 194 -4.97 -5.12 11.24
N ARG A 195 -6.23 -4.69 11.11
CA ARG A 195 -7.41 -5.55 11.32
C ARG A 195 -7.47 -6.70 10.32
N ASP A 196 -7.03 -6.44 9.09
CA ASP A 196 -7.03 -7.43 8.04
C ASP A 196 -5.96 -8.49 8.27
N LEU A 197 -4.78 -8.10 8.75
CA LEU A 197 -3.74 -9.03 9.18
C LEU A 197 -4.22 -9.88 10.36
N GLU A 198 -4.94 -9.29 11.30
CA GLU A 198 -5.48 -10.01 12.46
C GLU A 198 -6.51 -11.06 12.04
N SER A 199 -7.37 -10.75 11.07
CA SER A 199 -8.37 -11.68 10.52
C SER A 199 -7.73 -12.77 9.67
N GLU A 200 -6.92 -12.39 8.69
CA GLU A 200 -6.50 -13.28 7.59
C GLU A 200 -5.15 -13.96 7.86
N LEU A 201 -4.26 -13.32 8.61
CA LEU A 201 -2.87 -13.73 8.82
C LEU A 201 -2.43 -13.61 10.31
N PRO A 202 -3.19 -14.16 11.27
CA PRO A 202 -2.97 -13.92 12.71
C PRO A 202 -1.60 -14.37 13.19
N GLN A 203 -1.07 -15.47 12.65
CA GLN A 203 0.27 -15.98 13.02
C GLN A 203 1.39 -15.05 12.56
N GLN A 204 1.29 -14.51 11.33
CA GLN A 204 2.27 -13.54 10.84
C GLN A 204 2.21 -12.23 11.62
N LEU A 205 1.02 -11.79 12.01
CA LEU A 205 0.84 -10.64 12.87
C LEU A 205 1.46 -10.85 14.26
N GLU A 206 1.25 -12.01 14.87
CA GLU A 206 1.85 -12.34 16.18
C GLU A 206 3.38 -12.28 16.13
N GLN A 207 3.99 -12.87 15.09
CA GLN A 207 5.44 -12.82 14.86
C GLN A 207 5.96 -11.39 14.64
N LEU A 208 5.22 -10.58 13.88
CA LEU A 208 5.54 -9.17 13.65
C LEU A 208 5.54 -8.39 14.98
N LEU A 209 4.50 -8.55 15.80
CA LEU A 209 4.39 -7.86 17.08
C LEU A 209 5.43 -8.32 18.09
N ALA A 210 5.80 -9.61 18.08
CA ALA A 210 6.94 -10.10 18.86
C ALA A 210 8.24 -9.37 18.44
N SER A 211 8.50 -9.27 17.14
CA SER A 211 9.69 -8.58 16.60
C SER A 211 9.69 -7.07 16.91
N VAL A 212 8.52 -6.42 16.90
CA VAL A 212 8.35 -5.02 17.33
C VAL A 212 8.74 -4.85 18.81
N ARG A 213 8.29 -5.76 19.69
CA ARG A 213 8.62 -5.73 21.13
C ARG A 213 10.11 -5.98 21.35
N ASP A 214 10.68 -6.96 20.66
CA ASP A 214 12.11 -7.26 20.73
C ASP A 214 12.93 -6.03 20.30
N GLY A 215 12.61 -5.43 19.15
CA GLY A 215 13.26 -4.21 18.67
C GLY A 215 13.14 -3.01 19.61
N PHE A 216 12.05 -2.92 20.38
CA PHE A 216 11.89 -1.90 21.41
C PHE A 216 12.83 -2.15 22.60
N LEU A 217 13.00 -3.40 23.01
CA LEU A 217 13.81 -3.82 24.16
C LEU A 217 15.32 -3.86 23.85
N THR A 218 15.74 -4.18 22.62
CA THR A 218 17.16 -4.41 22.26
C THR A 218 17.97 -3.15 21.99
N GLY A 219 17.56 -1.97 22.49
CA GLY A 219 18.37 -0.76 22.44
C GLY A 219 18.37 0.00 21.11
N SER A 220 17.26 -0.04 20.36
CA SER A 220 17.08 0.81 19.16
C SER A 220 17.20 2.31 19.48
N SER A 221 17.44 3.13 18.45
CA SER A 221 17.50 4.59 18.60
C SER A 221 16.23 5.15 19.25
N ALA A 222 16.30 6.32 19.89
CA ALA A 222 15.15 6.92 20.57
C ALA A 222 13.94 7.13 19.63
N SER A 223 14.19 7.58 18.39
CA SER A 223 13.16 7.74 17.37
C SER A 223 12.52 6.41 16.97
N VAL A 224 13.33 5.37 16.74
CA VAL A 224 12.80 4.02 16.43
C VAL A 224 11.98 3.49 17.60
N ARG A 225 12.48 3.58 18.84
CA ARG A 225 11.74 3.15 20.03
C ARG A 225 10.42 3.90 20.20
N ARG A 226 10.38 5.21 19.90
CA ARG A 226 9.14 5.99 19.92
C ARG A 226 8.10 5.41 18.95
N THR A 227 8.50 5.10 17.71
CA THR A 227 7.62 4.49 16.70
C THR A 227 7.20 3.07 17.07
N LEU A 228 8.11 2.24 17.59
CA LEU A 228 7.78 0.87 18.02
C LEU A 228 6.79 0.88 19.20
N LEU A 229 6.94 1.79 20.15
CA LEU A 229 5.96 1.96 21.23
C LEU A 229 4.60 2.38 20.67
N GLN A 230 4.58 3.32 19.71
CA GLN A 230 3.36 3.75 19.04
C GLN A 230 2.64 2.58 18.34
N LEU A 231 3.38 1.67 17.71
CA LEU A 231 2.84 0.46 17.09
C LEU A 231 2.24 -0.51 18.12
N ILE A 232 2.91 -0.68 19.27
CA ILE A 232 2.39 -1.51 20.37
C ILE A 232 1.07 -0.93 20.90
N GLU A 233 1.01 0.40 21.11
CA GLU A 233 -0.21 1.09 21.54
C GLU A 233 -1.33 1.01 20.50
N LEU A 234 -1.00 1.16 19.21
CA LEU A 234 -1.96 1.03 18.11
C LEU A 234 -2.64 -0.34 18.13
N HIS A 235 -1.86 -1.41 18.25
CA HIS A 235 -2.40 -2.77 18.36
C HIS A 235 -3.23 -2.94 19.64
N ALA A 236 -2.72 -2.52 20.81
CA ALA A 236 -3.44 -2.61 22.08
C ALA A 236 -4.77 -1.84 22.09
N SER A 237 -4.92 -0.87 21.19
CA SER A 237 -6.13 -0.05 21.01
C SER A 237 -6.99 -0.52 19.83
N ASN A 238 -6.93 -1.79 19.44
CA ASN A 238 -7.71 -2.38 18.34
C ASN A 238 -7.55 -1.61 17.01
N TRP A 239 -6.30 -1.27 16.69
CA TRP A 239 -5.90 -0.56 15.46
C TRP A 239 -6.46 0.85 15.34
N GLN A 240 -6.84 1.46 16.47
CA GLN A 240 -7.35 2.82 16.54
C GLN A 240 -6.65 3.56 17.68
N LEU A 241 -5.69 4.42 17.33
CA LEU A 241 -4.91 5.13 18.34
C LEU A 241 -5.80 6.10 19.14
N PRO A 242 -5.82 6.06 20.49
CA PRO A 242 -6.60 6.98 21.30
C PRO A 242 -6.13 8.44 21.14
N GLY A 243 -7.04 9.39 21.30
CA GLY A 243 -6.73 10.82 21.15
C GLY A 243 -5.61 11.32 22.07
N SER A 244 -5.48 10.75 23.28
CA SER A 244 -4.37 11.04 24.20
C SER A 244 -3.01 10.62 23.64
N SER A 245 -2.93 9.44 23.02
CA SER A 245 -1.71 8.96 22.37
C SER A 245 -1.38 9.83 21.15
N VAL A 246 -2.38 10.21 20.33
CA VAL A 246 -2.16 11.14 19.20
C VAL A 246 -1.51 12.45 19.68
N LEU A 247 -1.98 13.05 20.77
CA LEU A 247 -1.41 14.28 21.34
C LEU A 247 0.03 14.09 21.85
N TYR A 248 0.36 12.91 22.37
CA TYR A 248 1.72 12.58 22.83
C TYR A 248 2.70 12.40 21.66
N TYR A 249 2.25 11.74 20.57
CA TYR A 249 3.09 11.48 19.40
C TYR A 249 3.21 12.68 18.47
N TYR A 250 2.15 13.49 18.37
CA TYR A 250 2.05 14.66 17.50
C TYR A 250 1.57 15.88 18.30
N PRO A 251 2.39 16.40 19.24
CA PRO A 251 2.05 17.62 19.94
C PRO A 251 1.90 18.75 18.92
N ARG A 252 0.84 19.57 19.04
CA ARG A 252 0.67 20.73 18.15
C ARG A 252 1.93 21.59 18.25
N ILE A 253 2.65 21.70 17.13
CA ILE A 253 3.79 22.61 17.01
C ILE A 253 3.22 24.02 17.23
N LYS A 254 3.71 24.70 18.26
CA LYS A 254 3.44 26.13 18.49
C LYS A 254 4.29 26.97 17.56
#